data_AF-A0A352Z757-F1
#
_entry.id   AF-A0A352Z757-F1
#
_cell.length_a   1.000
_cell.length_b   1.000
_cell.length_c   1.000
_cell.angle_alpha   90.00
_cell.angle_beta   90.00
_cell.angle_gamma   90.00
#
_symmetry.space_group_name_H-M   'P 1'
#
loop_
_entity.id
_entity.type
_entity.pdbx_description
1 polymer ?
#
loop_
_entity_poly.entity_id
_entity_poly.type
_entity_poly.pdbx_seq_one_letter_code
_entity_poly.pdbx_strand_id
1 'polypeptide(L)' 'MPGLRSENAELKMEKEILKKAFSVLCQGVAARYAFIKAMRLTYPIPIFCRVLEVSKSGYYAWLKTSLIKKIP' A
#
# COMPACT_ATOMS: atom_id res chain seq x y z
N MET A 1 9.34 -26.07 -2.46
CA MET A 1 8.56 -25.61 -1.30
C MET A 1 9.34 -24.47 -0.64
N PRO A 2 8.93 -23.19 -0.78
CA PRO A 2 9.48 -22.13 0.06
C PRO A 2 9.20 -22.48 1.53
N GLY A 3 10.22 -22.44 2.38
CA GLY A 3 10.11 -22.88 3.77
C GLY A 3 9.19 -21.96 4.59
N LEU A 4 8.51 -22.54 5.59
CA LEU A 4 7.52 -21.91 6.50
C LEU A 4 7.91 -20.52 7.07
N ARG A 5 9.19 -20.15 7.05
CA ARG A 5 9.67 -18.84 7.52
C ARG A 5 9.34 -17.69 6.57
N SER A 6 9.27 -17.93 5.26
CA SER A 6 8.99 -16.89 4.27
C SER A 6 7.52 -16.47 4.30
N GLU A 7 6.61 -17.45 4.33
CA GLU A 7 5.16 -17.20 4.49
C GLU A 7 4.84 -16.49 5.81
N ASN A 8 5.50 -16.87 6.91
CA ASN A 8 5.31 -16.16 8.18
C ASN A 8 5.80 -14.70 8.14
N ALA A 9 6.85 -14.39 7.37
CA ALA A 9 7.34 -13.03 7.23
C ALA A 9 6.39 -12.16 6.40
N GLU A 10 5.85 -12.68 5.31
CA GLU A 10 4.86 -11.99 4.47
C GLU A 10 3.57 -11.73 5.26
N LEU A 11 3.02 -12.76 5.93
CA LEU A 11 1.81 -12.62 6.74
C LEU A 11 1.97 -11.61 7.89
N LYS A 12 3.17 -11.53 8.48
CA LYS A 12 3.48 -10.54 9.52
C LYS A 12 3.48 -9.12 8.95
N MET A 13 4.03 -8.91 7.76
CA MET A 13 3.97 -7.63 7.07
C MET A 13 2.52 -7.25 6.72
N GLU A 14 1.73 -8.20 6.22
CA GLU A 14 0.32 -7.96 5.89
C GLU A 14 -0.49 -7.50 7.11
N LYS A 15 -0.32 -8.16 8.26
CA LYS A 15 -0.97 -7.77 9.53
C LYS A 15 -0.57 -6.38 10.00
N GLU A 16 0.72 -6.05 9.94
CA GLU A 16 1.21 -4.74 10.35
C GLU A 16 0.72 -3.63 9.43
N ILE A 17 0.69 -3.89 8.12
CA ILE A 17 0.13 -2.95 7.13
C ILE A 17 -1.36 -2.73 7.41
N LEU A 18 -2.14 -3.79 7.61
CA LEU A 18 -3.57 -3.69 7.88
C LEU A 18 -3.85 -2.88 9.15
N LYS A 19 -3.08 -3.13 10.22
CA LYS A 19 -3.20 -2.41 11.49
C LYS A 19 -2.94 -0.91 11.33
N LYS A 20 -1.90 -0.54 10.56
CA LYS A 20 -1.60 0.87 10.28
C LYS A 20 -2.59 1.51 9.31
N ALA A 21 -3.11 0.73 8.36
CA ALA A 21 -4.01 1.21 7.32
C ALA A 21 -5.46 1.34 7.79
N PHE A 22 -5.80 0.77 8.94
CA PHE A 22 -7.18 0.71 9.44
C PHE A 22 -7.90 2.06 9.39
N SER A 23 -7.21 3.16 9.72
CA SER A 23 -7.76 4.51 9.69
C SER A 23 -8.08 5.04 8.27
N VAL A 24 -7.39 4.56 7.24
CA VAL A 24 -7.58 5.02 5.84
C VAL A 24 -8.51 4.14 5.02
N LEU A 25 -8.88 2.94 5.52
CA LEU A 25 -9.76 2.02 4.79
C LEU A 25 -11.16 2.61 4.55
N CYS A 26 -11.66 3.42 5.50
CA CYS A 26 -12.96 4.10 5.41
C CYS A 26 -12.92 5.42 4.64
N GLN A 27 -11.75 5.91 4.22
CA GLN A 27 -11.58 7.22 3.58
C GLN A 27 -11.50 7.14 2.04
N GLY A 28 -11.75 5.97 1.46
CA GLY A 28 -11.77 5.74 0.01
C GLY A 28 -10.39 5.50 -0.62
N VAL A 29 -10.38 5.31 -1.95
CA VAL A 29 -9.20 4.80 -2.69
C VAL A 29 -8.03 5.80 -2.71
N ALA A 30 -8.32 7.11 -2.74
CA ALA A 30 -7.28 8.15 -2.73
C ALA A 30 -6.51 8.18 -1.40
N ALA A 31 -7.19 7.99 -0.28
CA ALA A 31 -6.57 7.89 1.04
C ALA A 31 -5.69 6.64 1.15
N ARG A 32 -6.16 5.50 0.60
CA ARG A 32 -5.36 4.27 0.48
C ARG A 32 -4.08 4.54 -0.33
N TYR A 33 -4.15 5.16 -1.49
CA TYR A 33 -2.95 5.48 -2.29
C TYR A 33 -2.00 6.46 -1.61
N ALA A 34 -2.52 7.47 -0.90
CA ALA A 34 -1.71 8.39 -0.12
C ALA A 34 -0.95 7.67 1.00
N PHE A 35 -1.61 6.74 1.69
CA PHE A 35 -1.00 5.90 2.70
C PHE A 35 0.09 4.97 2.12
N ILE A 36 -0.16 4.34 0.97
CA ILE A 36 0.87 3.56 0.25
C ILE A 36 2.08 4.45 -0.06
N LYS A 37 1.86 5.68 -0.56
CA LYS A 37 2.94 6.62 -0.87
C LYS A 37 3.77 6.98 0.37
N ALA A 38 3.14 7.13 1.53
CA ALA A 38 3.83 7.44 2.78
C ALA A 38 4.67 6.27 3.30
N MET A 39 4.21 5.02 3.15
CA MET A 39 4.88 3.83 3.69
C MET A 39 5.60 2.94 2.66
N ARG A 40 5.66 3.34 1.38
CA ARG A 40 6.37 2.59 0.32
C ARG A 40 7.85 2.32 0.59
N LEU A 41 8.46 3.06 1.51
CA LEU A 41 9.86 2.87 1.92
C LEU A 41 10.01 1.79 3.02
N THR A 42 8.92 1.46 3.72
CA THR A 42 8.91 0.47 4.80
C THR A 42 8.49 -0.91 4.30
N TYR A 43 7.49 -0.96 3.41
CA TYR A 43 7.00 -2.22 2.85
C TYR A 43 6.82 -2.14 1.34
N PRO A 44 6.96 -3.26 0.62
CA PRO A 44 6.81 -3.29 -0.82
C PRO A 44 5.35 -3.03 -1.24
N ILE A 45 5.20 -2.21 -2.29
CA ILE A 45 3.91 -1.86 -2.90
C ILE A 45 3.01 -3.07 -3.26
N PRO A 46 3.51 -4.20 -3.79
CA PRO A 46 2.65 -5.36 -4.05
C PRO A 46 1.90 -5.86 -2.82
N ILE A 47 2.51 -5.82 -1.62
CA ILE A 47 1.85 -6.24 -0.38
C ILE A 47 0.76 -5.23 -0.01
N PHE A 48 1.06 -3.93 -0.10
CA PHE A 48 0.04 -2.90 0.12
C PHE A 48 -1.17 -3.02 -0.82
N CYS A 49 -0.93 -3.25 -2.11
CA CYS A 49 -2.01 -3.43 -3.08
C CYS A 49 -2.90 -4.64 -2.73
N ARG A 50 -2.31 -5.72 -2.23
CA ARG A 50 -3.05 -6.90 -1.76
C ARG A 50 -3.85 -6.59 -0.50
N VAL A 51 -3.23 -5.99 0.52
CA VAL A 51 -3.86 -5.70 1.83
C VAL A 51 -4.96 -4.63 1.73
N LEU A 52 -4.79 -3.64 0.86
CA LEU A 52 -5.75 -2.54 0.69
C LEU A 52 -6.74 -2.78 -0.46
N GLU A 53 -6.64 -3.93 -1.13
CA GLU A 53 -7.47 -4.33 -2.27
C GLU A 53 -7.54 -3.26 -3.36
N VAL A 54 -6.37 -2.70 -3.73
CA VAL A 54 -6.25 -1.66 -4.77
C VAL A 54 -5.36 -2.11 -5.91
N SER A 55 -5.66 -1.64 -7.12
CA SER A 55 -4.84 -1.94 -8.29
C SER A 55 -3.52 -1.16 -8.30
N LYS A 56 -2.43 -1.82 -8.68
CA LYS A 56 -1.12 -1.20 -8.92
C LYS A 56 -1.21 -0.13 -10.02
N SER A 57 -1.94 -0.38 -11.10
CA SER A 57 -2.10 0.59 -12.19
C SER A 57 -2.81 1.86 -11.72
N GLY A 58 -3.83 1.71 -10.88
CA GLY A 58 -4.53 2.83 -10.24
C GLY A 58 -3.62 3.63 -9.31
N TYR A 59 -2.75 2.97 -8.54
CA TYR A 59 -1.74 3.64 -7.72
C TYR A 59 -0.78 4.49 -8.55
N TYR A 60 -0.22 3.95 -9.64
CA TYR A 60 0.71 4.71 -10.47
C TYR A 60 0.03 5.86 -11.23
N ALA A 61 -1.20 5.67 -11.70
CA ALA A 61 -2.00 6.74 -12.28
C ALA A 61 -2.27 7.85 -11.26
N TRP A 62 -2.66 7.48 -10.03
CA TRP A 62 -2.85 8.41 -8.91
C TRP A 62 -1.55 9.14 -8.55
N LEU A 63 -0.42 8.43 -8.56
CA LEU A 63 0.90 9.00 -8.28
C LEU A 63 1.26 10.04 -9.35
N LYS A 64 1.02 9.75 -10.63
CA LYS A 64 1.26 10.69 -11.73
C LYS A 64 0.42 11.97 -11.57
N THR A 65 -0.86 11.86 -11.24
CA THR A 65 -1.71 13.05 -10.98
C THR A 65 -1.32 13.79 -9.69
N SER A 66 -0.81 13.09 -8.69
CA SER A 66 -0.33 13.72 -7.44
C SER A 66 1.01 14.43 -7.58
N LEU A 67 1.79 14.11 -8.63
CA LEU A 67 3.05 14.79 -8.94
C LEU A 67 2.82 16.06 -9.77
N ILE A 68 1.86 16.04 -10.70
CA ILE A 68 1.52 17.24 -11.50
C ILE A 68 0.89 18.36 -10.65
N LYS A 69 0.19 18.03 -9.55
CA LYS A 69 -0.38 19.03 -8.62
C LYS A 69 0.66 19.73 -7.74
N LYS A 70 1.95 19.35 -7.83
CA LYS A 70 3.05 19.89 -7.03
C LYS A 70 3.95 20.88 -7.78
N ILE A 71 3.51 21.35 -8.94
CA ILE A 71 4.17 22.43 -9.68
C ILE A 71 3.41 23.74 -9.36
N PRO A 72 4.05 24.75 -8.73
CA PRO A 72 3.51 26.09 -8.63
C PRO A 72 3.44 26.77 -9.99
#